data_AF-A0A3D4A409-F1
#
_entry.id   AF-A0A3D4A409-F1
#
_cell.length_a   1.000
_cell.length_b   1.000
_cell.length_c   1.000
_cell.angle_alpha   90.00
_cell.angle_beta   90.00
_cell.angle_gamma   90.00
#
_symmetry.space_group_name_H-M   'P 1'
#
loop_
_entity.id
_entity.type
_entity.pdbx_description
1 polymer ?
#
loop_
_entity_poly.entity_id
_entity_poly.type
_entity_poly.pdbx_seq_one_letter_code
_entity_poly.pdbx_strand_id
1 'polypeptide(L)'
;MLRTSLSTLVVCLTIAGHSHAWQAEEPPTNNIPTVQEVAESVKPSIVEISVSGRDGKNRGVGTGFVISDDGLIATNLHVIGDARAFTIKTSDEKELTVKTIHASDRAMDLAIIR
;
A
#
# COMPACT_ATOMS: atom_id res chain seq x y z
N MET A 1 54.66 41.47 30.01
CA MET A 1 54.38 41.31 31.45
C MET A 1 53.26 42.27 31.83
N LEU A 2 52.22 41.72 32.48
CA LEU A 2 51.15 42.35 33.30
C LEU A 2 50.21 43.39 32.64
N ARG A 3 48.90 43.07 32.50
CA ARG A 3 47.75 43.43 33.40
C ARG A 3 47.40 44.93 33.31
N THR A 4 46.19 45.47 33.24
CA THR A 4 44.75 45.09 33.29
C THR A 4 43.99 46.43 33.20
N SER A 5 42.75 46.49 32.67
CA SER A 5 41.57 47.10 33.34
C SER A 5 40.53 47.77 32.40
N LEU A 6 39.34 47.14 32.38
CA LEU A 6 37.95 47.63 32.34
C LEU A 6 37.35 48.46 31.16
N SER A 7 36.13 47.99 30.83
CA SER A 7 34.93 48.70 30.33
C SER A 7 35.00 49.31 28.93
N THR A 8 34.17 48.90 27.96
CA THR A 8 32.71 48.97 28.03
C THR A 8 32.09 48.02 27.01
N LEU A 9 31.08 47.27 27.47
CA LEU A 9 30.19 46.44 26.68
C LEU A 9 29.36 47.34 25.74
N VAL A 10 29.55 47.22 24.41
CA VAL A 10 28.53 47.64 23.43
C VAL A 10 28.09 46.38 22.71
N VAL A 11 26.98 45.81 23.18
CA VAL A 11 26.22 44.80 22.45
C VAL A 11 25.60 45.52 21.24
N CYS A 12 26.18 45.33 20.06
CA CYS A 12 25.53 45.69 18.81
C CYS A 12 25.07 44.39 18.13
N LEU A 13 23.79 44.10 18.32
CA LEU A 13 23.06 43.03 17.65
C LEU A 13 23.01 43.35 16.14
N THR A 14 23.88 42.73 15.35
CA THR A 14 23.67 42.62 13.90
C THR A 14 23.37 41.17 13.57
N ILE A 15 22.08 40.91 13.39
CA ILE A 15 21.58 39.66 12.81
C ILE A 15 21.98 39.71 11.34
N ALA A 16 23.20 39.28 11.01
CA ALA A 16 23.56 38.98 9.64
C ALA A 16 22.73 37.75 9.25
N GLY A 17 21.63 38.01 8.55
CA GLY A 17 20.72 37.00 8.04
C GLY A 17 21.52 35.96 7.26
N HIS A 18 21.73 34.81 7.91
CA HIS A 18 22.04 33.59 7.20
C HIS A 18 20.72 33.19 6.56
N SER A 19 20.45 33.71 5.37
CA SER A 19 19.51 33.07 4.47
C SER A 19 20.08 31.68 4.22
N HIS A 20 19.67 30.72 5.03
CA HIS A 20 19.61 29.34 4.60
C HIS A 20 18.67 29.35 3.42
N ALA A 21 19.22 29.59 2.23
CA ALA A 21 18.55 29.30 0.99
C ALA A 21 18.17 27.82 1.09
N TRP A 22 16.87 27.55 1.11
CA TRP A 22 16.35 26.23 0.81
C TRP A 22 16.87 25.89 -0.58
N GLN A 23 17.96 25.13 -0.64
CA GLN A 23 18.35 24.48 -1.88
C GLN A 23 17.21 23.52 -2.17
N ALA A 24 16.38 23.87 -3.15
CA ALA A 24 15.50 22.87 -3.74
C ALA A 24 16.42 21.79 -4.26
N GLU A 25 16.44 20.62 -3.61
CA GLU A 25 16.94 19.42 -4.27
C GLU A 25 16.11 19.30 -5.55
N GLU A 26 16.78 19.35 -6.71
CA GLU A 26 16.18 18.98 -7.98
C GLU A 26 15.40 17.68 -7.73
N PRO A 27 14.10 17.63 -8.07
CA PRO A 27 13.28 16.46 -7.79
C PRO A 27 14.04 15.26 -8.34
N PRO A 28 14.20 14.19 -7.55
CA PRO A 28 15.01 13.07 -7.98
C PRO A 28 14.51 12.66 -9.37
N THR A 29 15.40 12.61 -10.35
CA THR A 29 15.14 12.05 -11.68
C THR A 29 15.04 10.53 -11.55
N ASN A 30 14.32 10.07 -10.53
CA ASN A 30 13.89 8.70 -10.41
C ASN A 30 12.96 8.47 -11.58
N ASN A 31 13.25 7.40 -12.31
CA ASN A 31 12.40 6.91 -13.37
C ASN A 31 11.07 6.48 -12.72
N ILE A 32 10.14 7.42 -12.55
CA ILE A 32 8.83 7.15 -11.97
C ILE A 32 8.11 6.28 -12.98
N PRO A 33 7.77 5.02 -12.63
CA PRO A 33 7.11 4.14 -13.57
C PRO A 33 5.78 4.75 -13.98
N THR A 34 5.47 4.61 -15.25
CA THR A 34 4.16 4.95 -15.79
C THR A 34 3.08 4.09 -15.12
N VAL A 35 1.83 4.57 -15.15
CA VAL A 35 0.69 3.79 -14.65
C VAL A 35 0.61 2.41 -15.33
N GLN A 36 0.98 2.34 -16.60
CA GLN A 36 1.00 1.09 -17.35
C GLN A 36 2.07 0.13 -16.82
N GLU A 37 3.30 0.60 -16.60
CA GLU A 37 4.39 -0.23 -16.06
C GLU A 37 4.04 -0.73 -14.66
N VAL A 38 3.44 0.11 -13.81
CA VAL A 38 2.96 -0.32 -12.49
C VAL A 38 1.90 -1.40 -12.65
N ALA A 39 0.88 -1.18 -13.48
CA ALA A 39 -0.20 -2.13 -13.70
C ALA A 39 0.33 -3.48 -14.22
N GLU A 40 1.26 -3.46 -15.19
CA GLU A 40 1.89 -4.66 -15.73
C GLU A 40 2.70 -5.41 -14.66
N SER A 41 3.44 -4.67 -13.82
CA SER A 41 4.25 -5.28 -12.75
C SER A 41 3.42 -5.95 -11.66
N VAL A 42 2.26 -5.38 -11.30
CA VAL A 42 1.41 -5.90 -10.22
C VAL A 42 0.40 -6.95 -10.69
N LYS A 43 0.08 -6.98 -11.99
CA LYS A 43 -0.95 -7.86 -12.57
C LYS A 43 -0.85 -9.33 -12.10
N PRO A 44 0.34 -9.97 -12.05
CA PRO A 44 0.47 -11.35 -11.58
C PRO A 44 0.03 -11.59 -10.12
N SER A 45 -0.04 -10.54 -9.31
CA SER A 45 -0.45 -10.63 -7.89
C SER A 45 -1.95 -10.44 -7.69
N ILE A 46 -2.71 -10.10 -8.74
CA ILE A 46 -4.15 -9.84 -8.66
C ILE A 46 -4.95 -11.10 -9.02
N VAL A 47 -6.05 -11.29 -8.30
CA VAL A 47 -7.02 -12.36 -8.58
C VAL A 47 -8.43 -11.79 -8.76
N GLU A 48 -9.21 -12.43 -9.62
CA GLU A 48 -10.66 -12.28 -9.71
C GLU A 48 -11.34 -13.25 -8.72
N ILE A 49 -12.38 -12.78 -8.05
CA ILE A 49 -13.22 -13.58 -7.16
C ILE A 49 -14.65 -13.56 -7.70
N SER A 50 -15.16 -14.72 -8.10
CA SER A 50 -16.51 -14.88 -8.64
C SER A 50 -17.40 -15.60 -7.62
N VAL A 51 -18.50 -14.97 -7.22
CA VAL A 51 -19.40 -15.45 -6.16
C VAL A 51 -20.62 -16.11 -6.77
N SER A 52 -20.87 -17.36 -6.39
CA SER A 52 -22.00 -18.14 -6.89
C SER A 52 -23.18 -18.10 -5.91
N GLY A 53 -24.40 -17.97 -6.45
CA GLY A 53 -25.64 -18.16 -5.72
C GLY A 53 -25.93 -19.64 -5.46
N ARG A 54 -26.93 -19.94 -4.62
CA ARG A 54 -27.39 -21.32 -4.35
C ARG A 54 -27.91 -22.05 -5.58
N ASP A 55 -28.24 -21.31 -6.63
CA ASP A 55 -28.68 -21.81 -7.93
C ASP A 55 -27.51 -21.99 -8.92
N GLY A 56 -26.26 -21.87 -8.46
CA GLY A 56 -25.05 -21.99 -9.27
C GLY A 56 -24.80 -20.83 -10.23
N LYS A 57 -25.64 -19.80 -10.24
CA LYS A 57 -25.46 -18.61 -11.09
C LYS A 57 -24.47 -17.66 -10.45
N ASN A 58 -23.64 -17.00 -11.25
CA ASN A 58 -22.78 -15.91 -10.77
C ASN A 58 -23.67 -14.75 -10.24
N ARG A 59 -23.39 -14.31 -9.02
CA ARG A 59 -24.13 -13.27 -8.30
C ARG A 59 -23.27 -12.05 -7.95
N GLY A 60 -21.96 -12.12 -8.16
CA GLY A 60 -21.06 -11.03 -7.84
C GLY A 60 -19.64 -11.33 -8.29
N VAL A 61 -18.92 -10.27 -8.65
CA VAL A 61 -17.50 -10.32 -9.00
C VAL A 61 -16.78 -9.31 -8.13
N GLY A 62 -15.62 -9.69 -7.62
CA GLY A 62 -14.72 -8.83 -6.89
C GLY A 62 -13.27 -9.20 -7.18
N THR A 63 -12.36 -8.60 -6.42
CA THR A 63 -10.92 -8.82 -6.58
C THR A 63 -10.26 -9.18 -5.26
N GLY A 64 -9.06 -9.72 -5.36
CA GLY A 64 -8.14 -9.87 -4.25
C GLY A 64 -6.71 -9.78 -4.75
N PHE A 65 -5.77 -9.93 -3.84
CA PHE A 65 -4.36 -10.01 -4.19
C PHE A 65 -3.63 -11.01 -3.31
N VAL A 66 -2.62 -11.65 -3.89
CA VAL A 66 -1.76 -12.62 -3.19
C VAL A 66 -0.86 -11.86 -2.21
N ILE A 67 -0.79 -12.35 -0.97
CA ILE A 67 0.01 -11.76 0.12
C ILE A 67 1.11 -12.69 0.63
N SER A 68 1.19 -13.92 0.11
CA SER A 68 2.18 -14.91 0.50
C SER A 68 2.44 -15.91 -0.62
N ASP A 69 3.69 -16.37 -0.74
CA ASP A 69 4.12 -17.40 -1.70
C ASP A 69 3.41 -18.74 -1.50
N ASP A 70 2.89 -18.99 -0.29
CA ASP A 70 2.16 -20.22 0.06
C ASP A 70 0.65 -20.15 -0.28
N GLY A 71 0.23 -19.09 -0.97
CA GLY A 71 -1.10 -18.94 -1.58
C GLY A 71 -2.14 -18.22 -0.74
N LEU A 72 -1.74 -17.43 0.27
CA LEU A 72 -2.69 -16.56 0.98
C LEU A 72 -3.11 -15.39 0.10
N ILE A 73 -4.40 -15.09 0.10
CA ILE A 73 -5.02 -14.00 -0.66
C ILE A 73 -5.77 -13.09 0.31
N ALA A 74 -5.60 -11.78 0.15
CA ALA A 74 -6.40 -10.76 0.84
C ALA A 74 -7.52 -10.24 -0.06
N THR A 75 -8.69 -10.00 0.52
CA THR A 75 -9.85 -9.39 -0.16
C THR A 75 -10.74 -8.68 0.86
N ASN A 76 -11.80 -8.05 0.38
CA ASN A 76 -12.85 -7.52 1.22
C ASN A 76 -13.77 -8.64 1.71
N LEU A 77 -14.23 -8.55 2.96
CA LEU A 77 -15.16 -9.53 3.53
C LEU A 77 -16.49 -9.53 2.78
N HIS A 78 -16.99 -8.35 2.37
CA HIS A 78 -18.23 -8.25 1.61
C HIS A 78 -18.18 -8.94 0.25
N VAL A 79 -16.99 -9.11 -0.35
CA VAL A 79 -16.82 -9.78 -1.64
C VAL A 79 -17.18 -11.25 -1.50
N ILE A 80 -16.58 -11.94 -0.54
CA ILE A 80 -16.84 -13.38 -0.33
C ILE A 80 -18.15 -13.63 0.43
N GLY A 81 -18.69 -12.60 1.08
CA GLY A 81 -19.88 -12.67 1.93
C GLY A 81 -19.69 -13.60 3.14
N ASP A 82 -20.76 -13.79 3.91
CA ASP A 82 -20.79 -14.75 5.02
C ASP A 82 -20.82 -16.21 4.52
N ALA A 83 -19.70 -16.68 3.94
CA ALA A 83 -19.49 -18.05 3.47
C ALA A 83 -20.37 -18.49 2.28
N ARG A 84 -20.54 -17.64 1.27
CA ARG A 84 -21.09 -18.09 -0.03
C ARG A 84 -20.05 -18.94 -0.76
N ALA A 85 -20.49 -19.77 -1.70
CA ALA A 85 -19.57 -20.43 -2.60
C ALA A 85 -18.95 -19.39 -3.54
N PHE A 86 -17.63 -19.34 -3.64
CA PHE A 86 -16.91 -18.49 -4.58
C PHE A 86 -15.74 -19.24 -5.21
N THR A 87 -15.35 -18.80 -6.40
CA THR A 87 -14.18 -19.28 -7.13
C THR A 87 -13.17 -18.15 -7.25
N ILE A 88 -11.90 -18.52 -7.33
CA ILE A 88 -10.81 -17.57 -7.52
C ILE A 88 -10.17 -17.88 -8.86
N LYS A 89 -9.85 -16.84 -9.63
CA LYS A 89 -9.14 -16.95 -10.89
C LYS A 89 -7.96 -15.99 -10.91
N THR A 90 -6.77 -16.50 -11.18
CA THR A 90 -5.55 -15.70 -11.27
C THR A 90 -5.46 -14.99 -12.61
N SER A 91 -4.55 -14.01 -12.73
CA SER A 91 -4.38 -13.22 -13.97
C SER A 91 -3.95 -14.02 -15.21
N ASP A 92 -3.45 -15.24 -15.02
CA ASP A 92 -3.11 -16.23 -16.05
C ASP A 92 -4.26 -17.23 -16.31
N GLU A 93 -5.49 -16.87 -15.90
CA GLU A 93 -6.73 -17.62 -16.13
C GLU A 93 -6.84 -18.96 -15.40
N LYS A 94 -5.95 -19.23 -14.43
CA LYS A 94 -6.01 -20.46 -13.63
C LYS A 94 -7.02 -20.34 -12.50
N GLU A 95 -7.92 -21.32 -12.40
CA GLU A 95 -8.85 -21.42 -11.28
C GLU A 95 -8.18 -22.03 -10.04
N LEU A 96 -8.41 -21.41 -8.88
CA LEU A 96 -7.93 -21.88 -7.59
C LEU A 96 -9.12 -22.34 -6.73
N THR A 97 -8.96 -23.51 -6.11
CA THR A 97 -9.91 -24.02 -5.12
C THR A 97 -9.60 -23.43 -3.75
N VAL A 98 -10.60 -22.79 -3.17
CA VAL A 98 -10.53 -22.21 -1.82
C VAL A 98 -10.68 -23.31 -0.79
N LYS A 99 -9.71 -23.42 0.09
CA LYS A 99 -9.65 -24.39 1.19
C LYS A 99 -10.26 -23.83 2.46
N THR A 100 -9.99 -22.57 2.79
CA THR A 100 -10.45 -21.99 4.07
C THR A 100 -10.41 -20.46 4.08
N ILE A 101 -11.20 -19.86 4.97
CA ILE A 101 -11.06 -18.46 5.37
C ILE A 101 -10.12 -18.47 6.58
N HIS A 102 -8.90 -17.96 6.40
CA HIS A 102 -7.85 -17.97 7.41
C HIS A 102 -8.12 -16.96 8.54
N ALA A 103 -8.59 -15.77 8.18
CA ALA A 103 -8.97 -14.71 9.11
C ALA A 103 -9.99 -13.77 8.47
N SER A 104 -10.80 -13.10 9.28
CA SER A 104 -11.65 -12.00 8.82
C SER A 104 -11.87 -10.95 9.91
N ASP A 105 -12.12 -9.73 9.48
CA ASP A 105 -12.50 -8.60 10.33
C ASP A 105 -13.72 -7.90 9.71
N ARG A 106 -14.84 -7.90 10.44
CA ARG A 106 -16.09 -7.27 9.99
C ARG A 106 -16.07 -5.76 10.07
N ALA A 107 -15.36 -5.20 11.06
CA ALA A 107 -15.30 -3.75 11.25
C ALA A 107 -14.45 -3.10 10.16
N MET A 108 -13.40 -3.80 9.73
CA MET A 108 -12.48 -3.33 8.68
C MET A 108 -12.83 -3.84 7.27
N ASP A 109 -13.83 -4.72 7.17
CA ASP A 109 -14.26 -5.36 5.92
C ASP A 109 -13.11 -6.12 5.22
N LEU A 110 -12.36 -6.91 5.98
CA LEU A 110 -11.21 -7.67 5.48
C LEU A 110 -11.40 -9.18 5.64
N ALA A 111 -10.87 -9.93 4.68
CA ALA A 111 -10.76 -11.38 4.74
C ALA A 111 -9.44 -11.86 4.14
N ILE A 112 -8.83 -12.84 4.80
CA ILE A 112 -7.68 -13.59 4.30
C ILE A 112 -8.14 -15.01 4.01
N ILE A 113 -7.91 -15.47 2.79
CA ILE A 113 -8.37 -16.76 2.27
C ILE A 113 -7.19 -17.59 1.74
N ARG A 114 -7.40 -18.90 1.68
CA ARG A 114 -6.45 -19.89 1.13
C ARG A 114 -7.18 -20.91 0.30
#